data_AF-A0A2T7BB24-F1
#
_entry.id   AF-A0A2T7BB24-F1
#
_cell.length_a   1.000
_cell.length_b   1.000
_cell.length_c   1.000
_cell.angle_alpha   90.00
_cell.angle_beta   90.00
_cell.angle_gamma   90.00
#
_symmetry.space_group_name_H-M   'P 1'
#
loop_
_entity.id
_entity.type
_entity.pdbx_description
1 polymer ?
#
loop_
_entity_poly.entity_id
_entity_poly.type
_entity_poly.pdbx_seq_one_letter_code
_entity_poly.pdbx_strand_id
1 'polypeptide(L)'
;MATMHFAVWYSTTDDVQALREALPAPGCERHFLQDFGFAQGYADDAIALWYGATPGDKGSIHPHNPALDPQFAFLTRAAGEQLCERGISEIRFLYALPDVDYYGETESSPLLVFLGNILCCPPPGFQLPR
;
A
#
# COMPACT_ATOMS: atom_id res chain seq x y z
N MET A 1 -17.79 11.95 9.78
CA MET A 1 -16.68 10.99 9.62
C MET A 1 -15.55 11.75 8.97
N ALA A 2 -14.31 11.61 9.44
CA ALA A 2 -13.17 12.23 8.79
C ALA A 2 -12.83 11.41 7.54
N THR A 3 -12.68 12.08 6.40
CA THR A 3 -12.14 11.46 5.19
C THR A 3 -10.62 11.48 5.30
N MET A 4 -9.98 10.37 5.01
CA MET A 4 -8.53 10.29 4.88
C MET A 4 -8.15 10.13 3.42
N HIS A 5 -7.00 10.67 3.07
CA HIS A 5 -6.42 10.59 1.75
C HIS A 5 -5.14 9.75 1.80
N PHE A 6 -4.95 8.87 0.81
CA PHE A 6 -3.77 8.05 0.70
C PHE A 6 -3.22 8.03 -0.72
N ALA A 7 -1.92 8.20 -0.89
CA ALA A 7 -1.22 7.72 -2.09
C ALA A 7 -0.94 6.22 -1.92
N VAL A 8 -1.32 5.41 -2.91
CA VAL A 8 -1.28 3.94 -2.79
C VAL A 8 -0.43 3.30 -3.88
N TRP A 9 0.40 2.34 -3.49
CA TRP A 9 1.20 1.48 -4.36
C TRP A 9 0.89 0.02 -4.09
N TYR A 10 1.07 -0.82 -5.09
CA TYR A 10 0.92 -2.27 -4.97
C TYR A 10 2.08 -3.01 -5.63
N SER A 11 2.25 -4.27 -5.24
CA SER A 11 3.22 -5.16 -5.88
C SER A 11 2.61 -6.50 -6.26
N THR A 12 2.95 -6.98 -7.46
CA THR A 12 2.71 -8.35 -7.92
C THR A 12 4.01 -9.12 -8.17
N THR A 13 5.18 -8.52 -7.87
CA THR A 13 6.50 -9.09 -8.17
C THR A 13 6.70 -10.44 -7.51
N ASP A 14 7.42 -11.36 -8.15
CA ASP A 14 7.78 -12.63 -7.52
C ASP A 14 9.07 -12.52 -6.68
N ASP A 15 9.80 -11.42 -6.81
CA ASP A 15 11.00 -11.12 -6.01
C ASP A 15 10.62 -10.53 -4.64
N VAL A 16 10.23 -11.42 -3.73
CA VAL A 16 9.81 -11.07 -2.37
C VAL A 16 10.96 -10.45 -1.57
N GLN A 17 12.20 -10.87 -1.83
CA GLN A 17 13.36 -10.34 -1.10
C GLN A 17 13.61 -8.89 -1.48
N ALA A 18 13.68 -8.60 -2.78
CA ALA A 18 13.86 -7.22 -3.25
C ALA A 18 12.71 -6.33 -2.78
N LEU A 19 11.46 -6.82 -2.80
CA LEU A 19 10.32 -6.09 -2.27
C LEU A 19 10.50 -5.75 -0.79
N ARG A 20 10.93 -6.70 0.05
CA ARG A 20 11.18 -6.44 1.49
C ARG A 20 12.30 -5.43 1.73
N GLU A 21 13.34 -5.46 0.90
CA GLU A 21 14.47 -4.51 0.97
C GLU A 21 14.12 -3.11 0.45
N ALA A 22 13.09 -2.99 -0.39
CA ALA A 22 12.61 -1.72 -0.91
C ALA A 22 11.68 -0.99 0.05
N LEU A 23 10.96 -1.74 0.91
CA LEU A 23 10.00 -1.17 1.85
C LEU A 23 10.69 -0.48 3.01
N PRO A 24 10.12 0.64 3.50
CA PRO A 24 10.63 1.30 4.70
C PRO A 24 10.35 0.41 5.91
N ALA A 25 11.40 -0.29 6.37
CA ALA A 25 11.50 -0.71 7.75
C ALA A 25 12.25 0.37 8.54
N PRO A 26 12.07 0.48 9.87
CA PRO A 26 12.86 1.38 10.70
C PRO A 26 14.36 1.17 10.44
N GLY A 27 15.05 2.18 9.87
CA GLY A 27 16.47 2.12 9.48
C GLY A 27 16.78 1.66 8.04
N CYS A 28 15.78 1.26 7.24
CA CYS A 28 15.91 0.85 5.84
C CYS A 28 15.03 1.70 4.87
N GLU A 29 14.53 2.84 5.32
CA GLU A 29 13.62 3.78 4.63
C GLU A 29 14.09 4.32 3.27
N ARG A 30 15.29 3.95 2.83
CA ARG A 30 16.01 4.68 1.78
C ARG A 30 15.44 4.45 0.39
N HIS A 31 15.04 3.23 0.04
CA HIS A 31 14.74 2.90 -1.35
C HIS A 31 13.35 3.41 -1.78
N PHE A 32 12.27 3.11 -1.06
CA PHE A 32 10.94 3.62 -1.42
C PHE A 32 10.88 5.15 -1.49
N LEU A 33 11.39 5.85 -0.46
CA LEU A 33 11.34 7.31 -0.42
C LEU A 33 12.19 7.91 -1.56
N GLN A 34 13.33 7.32 -1.92
CA GLN A 34 14.13 7.77 -3.06
C GLN A 34 13.47 7.47 -4.40
N ASP A 35 12.94 6.25 -4.57
CA ASP A 35 12.28 5.79 -5.81
C ASP A 35 11.10 6.68 -6.19
N PHE A 36 10.40 7.24 -5.19
CA PHE A 36 9.22 8.08 -5.38
C PHE A 36 9.41 9.55 -4.97
N GLY A 37 10.66 9.98 -4.69
CA GLY A 37 11.00 11.39 -4.46
C GLY A 37 10.52 12.00 -3.13
N PHE A 38 10.20 11.19 -2.13
CA PHE A 38 9.77 11.67 -0.81
C PHE A 38 10.95 12.01 0.11
N ALA A 39 10.77 13.02 0.96
CA ALA A 39 11.74 13.33 2.01
C ALA A 39 11.71 12.28 3.13
N GLN A 40 12.75 12.24 3.98
CA GLN A 40 12.77 11.39 5.18
C GLN A 40 11.64 11.79 6.15
N GLY A 41 11.06 10.80 6.84
CA GLY A 41 9.97 10.99 7.83
C GLY A 41 8.54 10.87 7.28
N TYR A 42 8.35 10.70 5.97
CA TYR A 42 7.01 10.44 5.40
C TYR A 42 6.51 9.01 5.64
N ALA A 43 7.38 8.09 6.04
CA ALA A 43 7.05 6.68 6.18
C ALA A 43 6.46 6.29 7.54
N ASP A 44 6.49 7.20 8.53
CA ASP A 44 6.17 6.87 9.93
C ASP A 44 4.72 6.42 10.12
N ASP A 45 3.78 7.03 9.39
CA ASP A 45 2.35 6.71 9.46
C ASP A 45 1.87 5.80 8.31
N ALA A 46 2.80 5.19 7.57
CA ALA A 46 2.45 4.40 6.40
C ALA A 46 1.75 3.09 6.75
N ILE A 47 0.77 2.71 5.93
CA ILE A 47 0.09 1.42 6.03
C ILE A 47 0.74 0.45 5.04
N ALA A 48 1.31 -0.64 5.57
CA ALA A 48 1.95 -1.71 4.82
C ALA A 48 1.20 -3.04 5.01
N LEU A 49 0.62 -3.59 3.95
CA LEU A 49 -0.24 -4.78 4.01
C LEU A 49 0.24 -5.88 3.07
N TRP A 50 0.51 -7.07 3.62
CA TRP A 50 0.69 -8.29 2.85
C TRP A 50 -0.67 -8.94 2.58
N TYR A 51 -0.92 -9.37 1.34
CA TYR A 51 -2.23 -9.88 0.92
C TYR A 51 -2.36 -11.40 1.06
N GLY A 52 -1.26 -12.14 1.02
CA GLY A 52 -1.26 -13.58 1.21
C GLY A 52 -1.28 -13.99 2.68
N ALA A 53 -1.60 -15.27 2.93
CA ALA A 53 -1.63 -15.83 4.29
C ALA A 53 -0.27 -15.76 5.01
N THR A 54 0.83 -15.78 4.25
CA THR A 54 2.19 -15.55 4.72
C THR A 54 2.76 -14.29 4.05
N PRO A 55 3.55 -13.45 4.75
CA PRO A 55 4.22 -12.30 4.12
C PRO A 55 5.08 -12.72 2.92
N GLY A 56 4.68 -12.26 1.73
CA GLY A 56 5.30 -12.62 0.45
C GLY A 56 4.42 -13.45 -0.47
N ASP A 57 3.37 -14.09 0.05
CA ASP A 57 2.41 -14.83 -0.79
C ASP A 57 1.49 -13.86 -1.54
N LYS A 58 1.00 -14.28 -2.72
CA LYS A 58 -0.10 -13.57 -3.39
C LYS A 58 -1.39 -13.81 -2.60
N GLY A 59 -2.24 -12.81 -2.57
CA GLY A 59 -3.58 -12.92 -2.05
C GLY A 59 -4.58 -12.14 -2.90
N SER A 60 -5.83 -12.56 -2.79
CA SER A 60 -6.92 -11.97 -3.54
C SER A 60 -7.21 -10.54 -3.08
N ILE A 61 -7.54 -9.67 -4.04
CA ILE A 61 -8.06 -8.32 -3.76
C ILE A 61 -9.53 -8.31 -3.33
N HIS A 62 -10.19 -9.47 -3.30
CA HIS A 62 -11.60 -9.55 -2.94
C HIS A 62 -11.85 -9.12 -1.48
N PRO A 63 -13.00 -8.49 -1.18
CA PRO A 63 -13.30 -7.92 0.15
C PRO A 63 -13.30 -8.92 1.32
N HIS A 64 -13.30 -10.22 1.03
CA HIS A 64 -13.35 -11.30 2.01
C HIS A 64 -12.03 -12.08 2.10
N ASN A 65 -10.91 -11.48 1.69
CA ASN A 65 -9.60 -12.09 1.90
C ASN A 65 -9.33 -12.25 3.42
N PRO A 66 -9.25 -13.49 3.93
CA PRO A 66 -9.12 -13.75 5.37
C PRO A 66 -7.72 -13.41 5.91
N ALA A 67 -6.73 -13.18 5.05
CA ALA A 67 -5.39 -12.77 5.45
C ALA A 67 -5.31 -11.28 5.82
N LEU A 68 -6.29 -10.47 5.39
CA LEU A 68 -6.29 -9.04 5.64
C LEU A 68 -6.99 -8.72 6.97
N ASP A 69 -6.39 -7.81 7.74
CA ASP A 69 -7.00 -7.30 8.96
C ASP A 69 -8.24 -6.45 8.62
N PRO A 70 -9.43 -6.79 9.17
CA PRO A 70 -10.66 -6.04 8.94
C PRO A 70 -10.59 -4.55 9.29
N GLN A 71 -9.66 -4.13 10.16
CA GLN A 71 -9.50 -2.71 10.51
C GLN A 71 -9.10 -1.85 9.29
N PHE A 72 -8.45 -2.43 8.28
CA PHE A 72 -8.06 -1.74 7.05
C PHE A 72 -9.05 -1.93 5.89
N ALA A 73 -10.24 -2.50 6.15
CA ALA A 73 -11.24 -2.76 5.10
C ALA A 73 -11.67 -1.51 4.33
N PHE A 74 -11.60 -0.32 4.96
CA PHE A 74 -11.90 0.96 4.30
C PHE A 74 -10.91 1.28 3.16
N LEU A 75 -9.63 0.93 3.34
CA LEU A 75 -8.56 1.14 2.37
C LEU A 75 -8.50 -0.01 1.37
N THR A 76 -8.53 -1.25 1.84
CA THR A 76 -8.38 -2.43 0.96
C THR A 76 -9.54 -2.61 -0.01
N ARG A 77 -10.77 -2.21 0.36
CA ARG A 77 -11.91 -2.19 -0.57
C ARG A 77 -11.73 -1.13 -1.67
N ALA A 78 -11.38 0.09 -1.29
CA ALA A 78 -11.17 1.18 -2.25
C ALA A 78 -10.00 0.88 -3.20
N ALA A 79 -8.91 0.31 -2.69
CA ALA A 79 -7.80 -0.15 -3.51
C ALA A 79 -8.20 -1.34 -4.40
N GLY A 80 -8.96 -2.29 -3.86
CA GLY A 80 -9.46 -3.45 -4.61
C GLY A 80 -10.33 -3.06 -5.81
N GLU A 81 -11.19 -2.05 -5.67
CA GLU A 81 -11.99 -1.51 -6.78
C GLU A 81 -11.08 -1.01 -7.93
N GLN A 82 -10.09 -0.18 -7.62
CA GLN A 82 -9.15 0.34 -8.63
C GLN A 82 -8.26 -0.76 -9.24
N LEU A 83 -7.83 -1.75 -8.45
CA LEU A 83 -7.07 -2.90 -8.95
C LEU A 83 -7.92 -3.76 -9.90
N CYS A 84 -9.20 -3.96 -9.56
CA CYS A 84 -10.14 -4.69 -10.39
C CYS A 84 -10.38 -3.99 -11.74
N GLU A 85 -10.49 -2.66 -11.75
CA GLU A 85 -10.59 -1.86 -12.98
C GLU A 85 -9.35 -2.02 -13.89
N ARG A 86 -8.19 -2.26 -13.29
CA ARG A 86 -6.93 -2.57 -14.00
C ARG A 86 -6.79 -4.04 -14.41
N GLY A 87 -7.79 -4.89 -14.15
CA GLY A 87 -7.77 -6.31 -14.47
C GLY A 87 -6.88 -7.15 -13.53
N ILE A 88 -6.55 -6.63 -12.35
CA ILE A 88 -5.71 -7.31 -11.37
C ILE A 88 -6.60 -7.99 -10.33
N SER A 89 -6.46 -9.30 -10.16
CA SER A 89 -7.25 -10.10 -9.20
C SER A 89 -6.48 -10.49 -7.94
N GLU A 90 -5.15 -10.44 -7.98
CA GLU A 90 -4.26 -10.84 -6.89
C GLU A 90 -3.04 -9.94 -6.84
N ILE A 91 -2.65 -9.57 -5.62
CA ILE A 91 -1.41 -8.82 -5.34
C ILE A 91 -0.69 -9.48 -4.17
N ARG A 92 0.59 -9.15 -3.99
CA ARG A 92 1.36 -9.59 -2.81
C ARG A 92 1.33 -8.55 -1.70
N PHE A 93 1.39 -7.29 -2.08
CA PHE A 93 1.63 -6.21 -1.14
C PHE A 93 0.94 -4.92 -1.56
N LEU A 94 0.51 -4.15 -0.57
CA LEU A 94 -0.02 -2.80 -0.70
C LEU A 94 0.70 -1.87 0.28
N TYR A 95 1.11 -0.71 -0.22
CA TYR A 95 1.69 0.37 0.56
C TYR A 95 0.80 1.61 0.42
N ALA A 96 0.43 2.24 1.51
CA ALA A 96 -0.38 3.45 1.49
C ALA A 96 0.22 4.53 2.40
N LEU A 97 0.53 5.69 1.82
CA LEU A 97 0.99 6.86 2.55
C LEU A 97 -0.18 7.81 2.83
N PRO A 98 -0.50 8.10 4.10
CA PRO A 98 -1.55 9.05 4.44
C PRO A 98 -1.15 10.48 4.10
N ASP A 99 -2.15 11.32 3.85
CA ASP A 99 -2.05 12.79 3.72
C ASP A 99 -1.02 13.27 2.69
N VAL A 100 -0.78 12.45 1.66
CA VAL A 100 0.13 12.73 0.55
C VAL A 100 -0.61 12.54 -0.76
N ASP A 101 -0.57 13.55 -1.64
CA ASP A 101 -0.94 13.42 -3.05
C ASP A 101 0.31 13.09 -3.88
N TYR A 102 0.29 11.95 -4.56
CA TYR A 102 1.35 11.59 -5.51
C TYR A 102 0.85 11.73 -6.94
N TYR A 103 1.57 12.51 -7.76
CA TYR A 103 1.17 12.83 -9.14
C TYR A 103 1.95 12.05 -10.20
N GLY A 104 2.68 10.99 -9.82
CA GLY A 104 3.37 10.13 -10.78
C GLY A 104 4.64 10.74 -11.37
N GLU A 105 5.29 11.68 -10.68
CA GLU A 105 6.52 12.34 -11.16
C GLU A 105 7.70 11.37 -11.34
N THR A 106 7.61 10.15 -10.78
CA THR A 106 8.59 9.07 -10.88
C THR A 106 7.86 7.76 -11.21
N GLU A 107 7.83 7.38 -12.49
CA GLU A 107 6.86 6.40 -13.00
C GLU A 107 7.12 4.93 -12.63
N SER A 108 8.28 4.52 -12.12
CA SER A 108 8.45 3.09 -11.85
C SER A 108 9.56 2.75 -10.87
N SER A 109 9.18 2.13 -9.76
CA SER A 109 10.00 1.08 -9.14
C SER A 109 9.64 -0.24 -9.83
N PRO A 110 10.60 -1.11 -10.20
CA PRO A 110 10.30 -2.43 -10.75
C PRO A 110 9.54 -3.33 -9.75
N LEU A 111 9.48 -2.92 -8.49
CA LEU A 111 8.86 -3.66 -7.39
C LEU A 111 7.49 -3.11 -7.02
N LEU A 112 7.24 -1.82 -7.18
CA LEU A 112 6.03 -1.14 -6.72
C LEU A 112 5.43 -0.29 -7.85
N VAL A 113 4.14 -0.50 -8.08
CA VAL A 113 3.36 0.24 -9.08
C VAL A 113 2.41 1.17 -8.36
N PHE A 114 2.38 2.43 -8.77
CA PHE A 114 1.43 3.40 -8.24
C PHE A 114 0.00 3.04 -8.68
N LEU A 115 -0.87 2.82 -7.70
CA LEU A 115 -2.30 2.56 -7.90
C LEU A 115 -3.07 3.86 -8.09
N GLY A 116 -2.76 4.87 -7.28
CA GLY A 116 -3.50 6.12 -7.30
C GLY A 116 -3.63 6.76 -5.94
N ASN A 117 -4.22 7.95 -5.97
CA ASN A 117 -4.66 8.71 -4.81
C ASN A 117 -6.07 8.23 -4.42
N ILE A 118 -6.20 7.68 -3.22
CA ILE A 118 -7.42 7.03 -2.72
C ILE A 118 -7.98 7.83 -1.56
N LEU A 119 -9.23 8.25 -1.70
CA LEU A 119 -10.03 8.83 -0.62
C LEU A 119 -10.86 7.73 0.05
N CYS A 120 -10.77 7.63 1.36
CA CYS A 120 -11.49 6.62 2.11
C CYS A 120 -11.94 7.13 3.50
N CYS A 121 -12.93 6.46 4.06
CA CYS A 121 -13.52 6.80 5.35
C CYS A 121 -13.16 5.72 6.37
N PRO A 122 -12.13 5.92 7.21
CA PRO A 122 -11.79 4.95 8.24
C PRO A 122 -12.91 4.78 9.27
N PRO A 123 -12.98 3.63 9.96
CA PRO A 123 -13.96 3.42 11.01
C PRO A 123 -13.74 4.36 12.21
N PRO A 124 -14.78 4.67 13.00
CA PRO A 124 -14.63 5.51 14.18
C PRO A 124 -13.56 4.98 15.15
N GLY A 125 -12.62 5.83 15.55
CA GLY A 125 -11.55 5.47 16.49
C GLY A 125 -10.32 4.81 15.85
N PHE A 126 -10.28 4.66 14.52
CA PHE A 126 -9.06 4.25 13.82
C PHE A 126 -7.93 5.25 14.06
N GLN A 127 -6.73 4.74 14.29
CA GLN A 127 -5.48 5.51 14.37
C GLN A 127 -4.48 4.88 13.41
N LEU A 128 -3.66 5.73 12.78
CA LEU A 128 -2.57 5.25 11.94
C LEU A 128 -1.59 4.41 12.79
N PRO A 129 -0.99 3.36 12.22
CA PRO A 129 0.06 2.62 12.91
C PRO A 129 1.18 3.59 13.30
N ARG A 130 1.65 3.49 14.55
CA ARG A 130 2.77 4.27 15.09
C ARG A 130 4.10 3.53 14.89
#